data_AF-A0A2A4VK11-F1
#
_entry.id   AF-A0A2A4VK11-F1
#
_cell.length_a   1.000
_cell.length_b   1.000
_cell.length_c   1.000
_cell.angle_alpha   90.00
_cell.angle_beta   90.00
_cell.angle_gamma   90.00
#
_symmetry.space_group_name_H-M   'P 1'
#
loop_
_entity.id
_entity.type
_entity.pdbx_description
1 polymer ?
#
loop_
_entity_poly.entity_id
_entity_poly.type
_entity_poly.pdbx_seq_one_letter_code
_entity_poly.pdbx_strand_id
1 'polypeptide(L)'
;MRIELKKYKTIVFDCDGVILDSNITKIDSYFRTAKKLGGTDTQAQALVDHHVQFGGISRYSKFVWYLEAVLEQEPTKEAVQEY
;
A
#
# COMPACT_ATOMS: atom_id res chain seq x y z
N MET A 1 -24.67 11.64 15.75
CA MET A 1 -23.80 12.84 15.83
C MET A 1 -24.02 13.67 14.57
N ARG A 2 -24.32 14.98 14.68
CA ARG A 2 -24.57 15.85 13.52
C ARG A 2 -23.47 16.90 13.46
N ILE A 3 -22.72 16.94 12.37
CA ILE A 3 -21.62 17.91 12.20
C ILE A 3 -22.18 19.15 11.50
N GLU A 4 -22.01 20.33 12.11
CA GLU A 4 -22.43 21.61 11.53
C GLU A 4 -21.31 22.21 10.68
N LEU A 5 -21.31 21.91 9.39
CA LEU A 5 -20.26 22.34 8.45
C LEU A 5 -20.08 23.86 8.37
N LYS A 6 -21.13 24.64 8.63
CA LYS A 6 -21.09 26.12 8.59
C LYS A 6 -20.13 26.75 9.60
N LYS A 7 -19.67 25.99 10.62
CA LYS A 7 -18.70 26.46 11.63
C LYS A 7 -17.26 26.51 11.11
N TYR A 8 -16.96 25.84 10.00
CA TYR A 8 -15.61 25.72 9.46
C TYR A 8 -15.45 26.59 8.22
N LYS A 9 -14.35 27.35 8.15
CA LYS A 9 -14.02 28.19 6.99
C LYS A 9 -13.37 27.40 5.85
N THR A 10 -12.76 26.27 6.19
CA THR A 10 -11.99 25.43 5.25
C THR A 10 -12.24 23.97 5.56
N ILE A 11 -12.37 23.16 4.52
CA ILE A 11 -12.42 21.70 4.59
C ILE A 11 -11.29 21.19 3.70
N VAL A 12 -10.46 20.30 4.24
CA VAL A 12 -9.38 19.65 3.50
C VAL A 12 -9.78 18.19 3.31
N PHE A 13 -9.75 17.74 2.06
CA PHE A 13 -9.97 16.34 1.71
C PHE A 13 -8.63 15.72 1.37
N ASP A 14 -8.42 14.51 1.88
CA ASP A 14 -7.40 13.63 1.31
C ASP A 14 -7.83 13.20 -0.10
N CYS A 15 -6.90 12.75 -0.93
CA CYS A 15 -7.20 12.34 -2.30
C CYS A 15 -7.69 10.89 -2.34
N ASP A 16 -6.88 9.96 -1.86
CA ASP A 16 -7.10 8.52 -2.06
C ASP A 16 -8.15 7.95 -1.12
N GLY A 17 -9.11 7.20 -1.66
CA GLY A 17 -10.22 6.63 -0.89
C GLY A 17 -11.21 7.67 -0.35
N VAL A 18 -11.01 8.96 -0.66
CA VAL A 18 -11.88 10.08 -0.24
C VAL A 18 -12.43 10.81 -1.46
N ILE A 19 -11.56 11.35 -2.32
CA ILE A 19 -11.96 11.98 -3.60
C ILE A 19 -11.92 10.96 -4.73
N LEU A 20 -10.92 10.07 -4.72
CA LEU A 20 -10.71 9.03 -5.73
C LEU A 20 -11.02 7.65 -5.15
N ASP A 21 -11.72 6.80 -5.90
CA ASP A 21 -11.83 5.36 -5.60
C ASP A 21 -10.55 4.61 -6.03
N SER A 22 -9.44 4.98 -5.40
CA SER A 22 -8.10 4.48 -5.74
C SER A 22 -7.70 3.24 -4.94
N ASN A 23 -8.55 2.76 -4.01
CA ASN A 23 -8.23 1.60 -3.18
C ASN A 23 -8.05 0.33 -4.02
N ILE A 24 -8.91 0.12 -5.01
CA ILE A 24 -8.82 -1.02 -5.93
C ILE A 24 -7.53 -0.93 -6.76
N THR A 25 -7.24 0.24 -7.31
CA THR A 25 -6.04 0.50 -8.10
C THR A 25 -4.76 0.29 -7.28
N LYS A 26 -4.75 0.70 -6.01
CA LYS A 26 -3.62 0.47 -5.10
C LYS A 26 -3.38 -1.02 -4.88
N ILE A 27 -4.43 -1.78 -4.61
CA ILE A 27 -4.34 -3.23 -4.42
C ILE A 27 -3.77 -3.90 -5.67
N ASP A 28 -4.31 -3.60 -6.85
CA ASP A 28 -3.81 -4.13 -8.12
C ASP A 28 -2.35 -3.74 -8.39
N SER A 29 -1.96 -2.50 -8.03
CA SER A 29 -0.58 -2.04 -8.19
C SER A 29 0.42 -2.84 -7.36
N TYR A 30 0.08 -3.23 -6.13
CA TYR A 30 0.97 -4.06 -5.30
C TYR A 30 1.22 -5.42 -5.92
N PHE A 31 0.16 -6.09 -6.39
CA PHE A 31 0.28 -7.38 -7.08
C PHE A 31 1.17 -7.24 -8.31
N ARG A 32 0.90 -6.25 -9.17
CA ARG A 32 1.67 -6.03 -10.41
C ARG A 32 3.12 -5.67 -10.17
N THR A 33 3.42 -4.85 -9.17
CA THR A 33 4.80 -4.51 -8.81
C THR A 33 5.56 -5.75 -8.36
N ALA A 34 4.98 -6.56 -7.46
CA ALA A 34 5.57 -7.82 -7.03
C ALA A 34 5.83 -8.77 -8.21
N LYS A 35 4.87 -8.90 -9.14
CA LYS A 35 5.03 -9.68 -10.38
C LYS A 35 6.15 -9.14 -11.28
N LYS A 36 6.21 -7.83 -11.49
CA LYS A 36 7.20 -7.17 -12.36
C LYS A 36 8.63 -7.43 -11.86
N LEU A 37 8.80 -7.54 -10.54
CA LEU A 37 10.09 -7.76 -9.89
C LEU A 37 10.39 -9.26 -9.65
N GLY A 38 9.65 -10.16 -10.31
CA GLY A 38 9.94 -11.59 -10.36
C GLY A 38 9.18 -12.45 -9.34
N GLY A 39 8.27 -11.85 -8.55
CA GLY A 39 7.44 -12.59 -7.62
C GLY A 39 6.52 -13.61 -8.31
N THR A 40 6.37 -14.78 -7.68
CA THR A 40 5.31 -15.74 -8.03
C THR A 40 3.94 -15.16 -7.69
N ASP A 41 2.86 -15.77 -8.20
CA ASP A 41 1.49 -15.29 -7.91
C ASP A 41 1.18 -15.37 -6.40
N THR A 42 1.64 -16.42 -5.73
CA THR A 42 1.50 -16.58 -4.27
C THR A 42 2.25 -15.48 -3.51
N GLN A 43 3.47 -15.14 -3.92
CA GLN A 43 4.24 -14.07 -3.27
C GLN A 43 3.60 -12.71 -3.53
N ALA A 44 3.19 -12.43 -4.77
CA ALA A 44 2.49 -11.20 -5.11
C ALA A 44 1.17 -11.04 -4.34
N GLN A 45 0.43 -12.13 -4.15
CA GLN A 45 -0.79 -12.14 -3.33
C GLN A 45 -0.48 -11.91 -1.84
N ALA A 46 0.61 -12.46 -1.31
CA ALA A 46 1.01 -12.22 0.08
C ALA A 46 1.25 -10.72 0.38
N LEU A 47 1.79 -9.96 -0.58
CA LEU A 47 1.93 -8.52 -0.46
C LEU A 47 0.59 -7.79 -0.44
N VAL A 48 -0.37 -8.21 -1.26
CA VAL A 48 -1.74 -7.68 -1.27
C VAL A 48 -2.42 -7.97 0.07
N ASP A 49 -2.35 -9.20 0.54
CA ASP A 49 -2.99 -9.62 1.79
C ASP A 49 -2.42 -8.84 2.97
N HIS A 50 -1.10 -8.66 3.01
CA HIS A 50 -0.44 -7.83 4.01
C HIS A 50 -0.86 -6.35 3.91
N HIS A 51 -1.05 -5.81 2.70
CA HIS A 51 -1.58 -4.45 2.53
C HIS A 51 -2.99 -4.30 3.10
N VAL A 52 -3.87 -5.25 2.82
CA VAL A 52 -5.28 -5.23 3.27
C VAL A 52 -5.36 -5.42 4.78
N GLN A 53 -4.59 -6.37 5.33
CA GLN A 53 -4.59 -6.68 6.76
C GLN A 53 -4.04 -5.53 7.62
N PHE A 54 -2.96 -4.89 7.18
CA PHE A 54 -2.26 -3.84 7.93
C PHE A 54 -2.45 -2.45 7.31
N GLY A 55 -3.67 -2.15 6.83
CA GLY A 55 -4.00 -0.87 6.21
C GLY A 55 -3.45 0.33 7.00
N GLY A 56 -2.92 1.33 6.30
CA GLY A 56 -2.37 2.54 6.92
C GLY A 56 -0.89 2.48 7.34
N ILE A 57 -0.21 1.33 7.25
CA ILE A 57 1.25 1.29 7.44
C ILE A 57 2.01 1.88 6.23
N SER A 58 3.22 2.39 6.50
CA SER A 58 4.08 2.96 5.48
C SER A 58 4.38 1.95 4.35
N ARG A 59 4.49 2.46 3.12
CA ARG A 59 4.89 1.65 1.96
C ARG A 59 6.26 0.99 2.19
N TYR A 60 7.19 1.72 2.78
CA TYR A 60 8.55 1.24 3.07
C TYR A 60 8.54 0.00 3.98
N SER A 61 7.85 0.07 5.12
CA SER A 61 7.73 -1.06 6.06
C SER A 61 7.12 -2.30 5.41
N LYS A 62 6.19 -2.09 4.46
CA LYS A 62 5.52 -3.14 3.70
C LYS A 62 6.51 -3.91 2.81
N PHE A 63 7.38 -3.19 2.11
CA PHE A 63 8.36 -3.79 1.21
C PHE A 63 9.57 -4.37 1.93
N VAL A 64 9.96 -3.81 3.09
CA VAL A 64 10.92 -4.47 4.00
C VAL A 64 10.40 -5.85 4.40
N TRP A 65 9.16 -5.92 4.91
CA TRP A 65 8.54 -7.19 5.27
C TRP A 65 8.44 -8.14 4.07
N TYR A 66 8.07 -7.62 2.89
CA TYR A 66 7.95 -8.44 1.69
C TYR A 66 9.28 -9.08 1.29
N LEU A 67 10.37 -8.30 1.28
CA LEU A 67 11.70 -8.81 0.97
C LEU A 67 12.17 -9.84 2.00
N GLU A 68 12.06 -9.51 3.29
CA GLU A 68 12.55 -10.39 4.37
C GLU A 68 11.72 -11.66 4.53
N ALA A 69 10.40 -11.54 4.64
CA ALA A 69 9.52 -12.62 5.07
C ALA A 69 8.91 -13.42 3.92
N VAL A 70 8.83 -12.85 2.72
CA VAL A 70 8.18 -13.50 1.56
C VAL A 70 9.19 -13.92 0.49
N LEU A 71 10.23 -13.09 0.26
CA LEU A 71 11.29 -13.39 -0.71
C LEU A 71 12.55 -13.97 -0.07
N GLU A 72 12.67 -13.94 1.26
CA GLU A 72 13.86 -14.36 2.01
C GLU A 72 15.14 -13.62 1.54
N GLN A 73 14.99 -12.33 1.24
CA GLN A 73 16.03 -11.44 0.75
C GLN A 73 16.34 -10.34 1.77
N GLU A 74 17.59 -9.85 1.76
CA GLU A 74 17.98 -8.72 2.59
C GLU A 74 17.37 -7.41 2.04
N PRO A 75 16.64 -6.63 2.85
CA PRO A 75 15.95 -5.42 2.42
C PRO A 75 16.92 -4.23 2.40
N THR A 76 17.78 -4.17 1.39
CA THR A 76 18.61 -2.99 1.16
C THR A 76 17.74 -1.79 0.80
N LYS A 77 18.23 -0.57 1.03
CA LYS A 77 17.48 0.65 0.70
C LYS A 77 17.17 0.73 -0.79
N GLU A 78 18.11 0.29 -1.61
CA GLU A 78 18.03 0.24 -3.06
C GLU A 78 16.93 -0.75 -3.47
N ALA A 79 16.95 -1.97 -2.91
CA ALA A 79 15.93 -2.97 -3.19
C ALA A 79 14.54 -2.47 -2.80
N VAL A 80 14.36 -1.90 -1.60
CA VAL A 80 13.06 -1.39 -1.15
C VAL A 80 12.54 -0.23 -2.02
N GLN A 81 13.42 0.56 -2.63
CA GLN A 81 13.03 1.68 -3.52
C GLN A 81 12.60 1.24 -4.92
N GLU A 82 13.05 0.07 -5.38
CA GLU A 82 12.61 -0.49 -6.67
C GLU A 82 11.14 -0.94 -6.65
N TYR A 83 10.58 -1.15 -5.45
CA TYR A 83 9.18 -1.51 -5.18
C TYR A 83 8.27 -0.29 -4.83
#